data_AF-A0A0D0DWV7-F1
#
_entry.id   AF-A0A0D0DWV7-F1
#
_cell.length_a   1.000
_cell.length_b   1.000
_cell.length_c   1.000
_cell.angle_alpha   90.00
_cell.angle_beta   90.00
_cell.angle_gamma   90.00
#
_symmetry.space_group_name_H-M   'P 1'
#
loop_
_entity.id
_entity.type
_entity.pdbx_description
1 polymer ?
#
loop_
_entity_poly.entity_id
_entity_poly.type
_entity_poly.pdbx_seq_one_letter_code
_entity_poly.pdbx_strand_id
1 'polypeptide(L)'
;SCELVAWVEHENTQVVQTCWATMALMYGRYPNREPIERAVKLVMSRQLPDGSWPQEAIEGVSCKNCTMSYPNFKFTFPIWMLGRAHYYLKEL
;
A
#
# COMPACT_ATOMS: atom_id res chain seq x y z
N SER A 1 10.79 3.41 11.79
CA SER A 1 11.60 2.52 10.93
C SER A 1 12.86 3.17 10.38
N CYS A 2 12.75 4.33 9.74
CA CYS A 2 13.86 4.94 8.98
C CYS A 2 15.04 5.41 9.85
N GLU A 3 14.78 6.02 11.00
CA GLU A 3 15.82 6.46 11.93
C GLU A 3 16.54 5.28 12.59
N LEU A 4 15.79 4.26 13.01
CA LEU A 4 16.31 3.08 13.70
C LEU A 4 16.90 2.02 12.76
N VAL A 5 16.74 2.16 11.43
CA VAL A 5 17.19 1.19 10.42
C VAL A 5 16.67 -0.23 10.71
N ALA A 6 15.48 -0.32 11.28
CA ALA A 6 14.81 -1.55 11.63
C ALA A 6 13.32 -1.41 11.33
N TRP A 7 12.64 -2.54 11.11
CA TRP A 7 11.19 -2.52 11.02
C TRP A 7 10.59 -2.08 12.36
N VAL A 8 9.82 -0.99 12.33
CA VAL A 8 9.02 -0.54 13.46
C VAL A 8 7.57 -0.56 12.99
N GLU A 9 6.79 -1.45 13.58
CA GLU A 9 5.38 -1.58 13.24
C GLU A 9 4.63 -0.29 13.62
N HIS A 10 3.80 0.19 12.71
CA HIS A 10 2.93 1.33 12.99
C HIS A 10 1.68 0.82 13.71
N GLU A 11 1.14 1.59 14.66
CA GLU A 11 -0.06 1.19 15.42
C GLU A 11 -1.24 0.83 14.51
N ASN A 12 -1.37 1.56 13.40
CA ASN A 12 -2.41 1.36 12.40
C ASN A 12 -1.80 0.89 11.07
N THR A 13 -2.42 -0.09 10.40
CA THR A 13 -2.07 -0.45 9.01
C THR A 13 -2.15 0.78 8.11
N GLN A 14 -1.21 0.90 7.17
CA GLN A 14 -1.14 2.02 6.23
C GLN A 14 -1.46 1.56 4.79
N VAL A 15 -2.34 2.27 4.08
CA VAL A 15 -2.85 1.94 2.73
C VAL A 15 -1.73 1.95 1.72
N VAL A 16 -0.88 2.98 1.70
CA VAL A 16 0.18 3.12 0.70
C VAL A 16 1.21 1.99 0.84
N GLN A 17 1.65 1.70 2.06
CA GLN A 17 2.59 0.62 2.37
C GLN A 17 1.96 -0.75 2.08
N THR A 18 0.67 -0.94 2.37
CA THR A 18 -0.08 -2.15 1.98
C THR A 18 -0.06 -2.33 0.46
N CYS A 19 -0.25 -1.25 -0.31
CA CYS A 19 -0.19 -1.30 -1.76
C CYS A 19 1.21 -1.70 -2.25
N TRP A 20 2.28 -1.16 -1.67
CA TRP A 20 3.66 -1.53 -2.01
C TRP A 20 3.94 -3.01 -1.76
N ALA A 21 3.61 -3.50 -0.57
CA ALA A 21 3.81 -4.90 -0.21
C ALA A 21 3.03 -5.84 -1.14
N THR A 22 1.77 -5.51 -1.43
CA THR A 22 0.91 -6.32 -2.30
C THR A 22 1.43 -6.33 -3.73
N MET A 23 1.86 -5.19 -4.26
CA MET A 23 2.49 -5.14 -5.58
C MET A 23 3.77 -5.96 -5.62
N ALA A 24 4.60 -5.93 -4.57
CA ALA A 24 5.81 -6.74 -4.50
C ALA A 24 5.49 -8.25 -4.58
N LEU A 25 4.45 -8.72 -3.89
CA LEU A 25 3.96 -10.09 -4.00
C LEU A 25 3.50 -10.44 -5.42
N MET A 26 2.74 -9.55 -6.06
CA MET A 26 2.25 -9.77 -7.43
C MET A 26 3.40 -9.80 -8.47
N TYR A 27 4.35 -8.86 -8.37
CA TYR A 27 5.52 -8.83 -9.26
C TYR A 27 6.46 -10.01 -9.02
N GLY A 28 6.55 -10.48 -7.77
CA GLY A 28 7.26 -11.70 -7.40
C GLY A 28 6.54 -13.00 -7.76
N ARG A 29 5.40 -12.94 -8.46
CA ARG A 29 4.57 -14.10 -8.82
C ARG A 29 4.23 -14.98 -7.61
N TYR A 30 3.92 -14.36 -6.48
CA TYR A 30 3.58 -15.07 -5.25
C TYR A 30 2.33 -15.96 -5.46
N PRO A 31 2.39 -17.27 -5.14
CA PRO A 31 1.39 -18.24 -5.59
C PRO A 31 0.11 -18.27 -4.75
N ASN A 32 0.12 -17.69 -3.54
CA ASN A 32 -1.06 -17.72 -2.68
C ASN A 32 -1.89 -16.44 -2.83
N ARG A 33 -3.18 -16.63 -3.11
CA ARG A 33 -4.17 -15.57 -3.33
C ARG A 33 -4.59 -14.84 -2.05
N GLU A 34 -4.62 -15.54 -0.92
CA GLU A 34 -5.24 -15.04 0.32
C GLU A 34 -4.64 -13.70 0.82
N PRO A 35 -3.31 -13.51 0.85
CA PRO A 35 -2.73 -12.23 1.30
C PRO A 35 -3.07 -11.06 0.37
N ILE A 36 -3.15 -11.31 -0.94
CA ILE A 36 -3.46 -10.30 -1.95
C ILE A 36 -4.94 -9.92 -1.87
N GLU A 37 -5.83 -10.89 -1.75
CA GLU A 37 -7.27 -10.65 -1.60
C GLU A 37 -7.58 -9.88 -0.30
N ARG A 38 -6.87 -10.17 0.79
CA ARG A 38 -6.99 -9.41 2.05
C ARG A 38 -6.54 -7.97 1.89
N ALA A 39 -5.42 -7.73 1.21
CA ALA A 39 -4.95 -6.38 0.93
C ALA A 39 -5.94 -5.60 0.05
N VAL A 40 -6.48 -6.23 -1.00
CA VAL A 40 -7.52 -5.63 -1.85
C VAL A 40 -8.74 -5.22 -1.03
N LYS A 41 -9.25 -6.11 -0.17
CA LYS A 41 -10.40 -5.81 0.71
C LYS A 41 -10.12 -4.63 1.63
N LEU A 42 -8.94 -4.60 2.27
CA LEU A 42 -8.55 -3.50 3.16
C LEU A 42 -8.49 -2.16 2.40
N VAL A 43 -7.81 -2.14 1.25
CA VAL A 43 -7.68 -0.91 0.45
C VAL A 43 -9.04 -0.43 -0.05
N MET A 44 -9.89 -1.33 -0.55
CA MET A 44 -11.26 -0.96 -0.98
C MET A 44 -12.12 -0.45 0.19
N SER A 45 -12.02 -1.05 1.38
CA SER A 45 -12.81 -0.62 2.55
C SER A 45 -12.47 0.78 3.06
N ARG A 46 -11.30 1.31 2.68
CA ARG A 46 -10.82 2.65 3.07
C ARG A 46 -11.02 3.71 1.99
N GLN A 47 -11.60 3.34 0.85
CA GLN A 47 -11.96 4.32 -0.18
C GLN A 47 -13.13 5.18 0.32
N LEU A 48 -12.99 6.49 0.19
CA LEU A 48 -14.00 7.48 0.56
C LEU A 48 -15.09 7.58 -0.52
N PRO A 49 -16.28 8.15 -0.19
CA PRO A 49 -17.36 8.28 -1.17
C PRO A 49 -17.02 9.09 -2.42
N ASP A 50 -16.03 9.99 -2.34
CA ASP A 50 -15.53 10.78 -3.46
C ASP A 50 -14.51 10.03 -4.34
N GLY A 51 -14.22 8.75 -4.00
CA GLY A 51 -13.26 7.90 -4.69
C GLY A 51 -11.81 8.09 -4.23
N SER A 52 -11.53 9.03 -3.32
CA SER A 52 -10.21 9.25 -2.75
C SER A 52 -9.90 8.28 -1.61
N TRP A 53 -8.64 8.28 -1.15
CA TRP A 53 -8.24 7.66 0.12
C TRP A 53 -7.83 8.73 1.12
N PRO A 54 -8.04 8.49 2.42
CA PRO A 54 -7.60 9.41 3.46
C PRO A 54 -6.07 9.53 3.45
N GLN A 55 -5.57 10.70 3.84
CA GLN A 55 -4.15 10.86 4.16
C GLN A 55 -3.88 10.17 5.50
N GLU A 56 -2.95 9.22 5.51
CA GLU A 56 -2.52 8.52 6.72
C GLU A 56 -1.12 9.02 7.13
N ALA A 57 -0.32 8.22 7.84
CA ALA A 57 1.00 8.63 8.29
C ALA A 57 1.93 8.97 7.11
N ILE A 58 2.88 9.87 7.34
CA ILE A 58 3.78 10.36 6.29
C ILE A 58 4.58 9.20 5.69
N GLU A 59 4.50 9.07 4.37
CA GLU A 59 5.04 7.94 3.63
C GLU A 59 6.50 8.14 3.22
N GLY A 60 6.90 9.39 3.02
CA GLY A 60 8.21 9.78 2.52
C GLY A 60 9.22 10.08 3.61
N VAL A 61 10.47 9.67 3.39
CA VAL A 61 11.60 10.07 4.22
C VAL A 61 12.79 10.44 3.33
N SER A 62 13.50 11.49 3.72
CA SER A 62 14.79 11.90 3.19
C SER A 62 15.79 12.04 4.35
N CYS A 63 17.08 11.83 4.08
CA CYS A 63 18.16 11.94 5.07
C CYS A 63 17.92 11.18 6.40
N LYS A 64 17.13 10.09 6.37
CA LYS A 64 16.69 9.27 7.52
C LYS A 64 15.78 9.96 8.56
N ASN A 65 15.81 11.29 8.67
CA ASN A 65 15.11 12.05 9.71
C ASN A 65 14.17 13.15 9.17
N CYS A 66 14.16 13.42 7.86
CA CYS A 66 13.33 14.45 7.26
C CYS A 66 12.13 13.78 6.58
N THR A 67 10.95 13.88 7.18
CA THR A 67 9.72 13.32 6.63
C THR A 67 9.18 14.21 5.49
N MET A 68 8.77 13.61 4.38
CA MET A 68 8.23 14.30 3.22
C MET A 68 6.84 13.77 2.88
N SER A 69 5.86 14.66 2.73
CA SER A 69 4.51 14.27 2.30
C SER A 69 4.45 14.11 0.78
N TYR A 70 3.89 13.00 0.34
CA TYR A 70 3.59 12.73 -1.07
C TYR A 70 2.07 12.65 -1.26
N PRO A 71 1.37 13.79 -1.43
CA PRO A 71 -0.10 13.85 -1.38
C PRO A 71 -0.79 13.01 -2.46
N ASN A 72 -0.09 12.69 -3.54
CA ASN A 72 -0.62 11.87 -4.63
C ASN A 72 -0.51 10.36 -4.37
N PHE A 73 0.29 9.90 -3.40
CA PHE A 73 0.51 8.47 -3.16
C PHE A 73 -0.77 7.74 -2.75
N LYS A 74 -1.64 8.41 -1.99
CA LYS A 74 -2.97 7.91 -1.63
C LYS A 74 -3.90 7.68 -2.83
N PHE A 75 -3.58 8.22 -4.01
CA PHE A 75 -4.32 7.94 -5.24
C PHE A 75 -3.56 6.96 -6.13
N THR A 76 -2.30 7.29 -6.42
CA THR A 76 -1.49 6.55 -7.39
C THR A 76 -1.33 5.08 -7.01
N PHE A 77 -1.01 4.79 -5.75
CA PHE A 77 -0.73 3.42 -5.33
C PHE A 77 -1.99 2.55 -5.19
N PRO A 78 -3.09 3.01 -4.59
CA PRO A 78 -4.33 2.24 -4.57
C PRO A 78 -4.86 1.92 -5.97
N ILE A 79 -4.90 2.92 -6.88
CA ILE A 79 -5.38 2.71 -8.25
C ILE A 79 -4.51 1.68 -8.98
N TRP A 80 -3.18 1.85 -8.91
CA TRP A 80 -2.25 0.95 -9.57
C TRP A 80 -2.33 -0.48 -9.00
N MET A 81 -2.31 -0.62 -7.67
CA MET A 81 -2.35 -1.92 -7.02
C MET A 81 -3.67 -2.65 -7.31
N LEU A 82 -4.82 -1.98 -7.17
CA LEU A 82 -6.13 -2.59 -7.44
C LEU A 82 -6.27 -3.00 -8.90
N GLY A 83 -5.82 -2.16 -9.84
CA GLY A 83 -5.80 -2.49 -11.26
C GLY A 83 -4.95 -3.72 -11.55
N ARG A 84 -3.75 -3.80 -10.96
CA ARG A 84 -2.86 -4.97 -11.13
C ARG A 84 -3.44 -6.23 -10.50
N ALA A 85 -4.01 -6.12 -9.29
CA ALA A 85 -4.61 -7.23 -8.56
C ALA A 85 -5.78 -7.84 -9.32
N HIS A 86 -6.59 -7.02 -9.99
CA HIS A 86 -7.71 -7.49 -10.81
C HIS A 86 -7.28 -8.46 -11.91
N TYR A 87 -6.15 -8.22 -12.58
CA TYR A 87 -5.62 -9.13 -13.60
C TYR A 87 -4.87 -10.30 -12.96
N TYR A 88 -4.01 -10.03 -11.98
CA TYR A 88 -3.17 -11.05 -11.36
C TYR A 88 -4.00 -12.16 -10.69
N LEU A 89 -5.07 -11.82 -9.99
CA LEU A 89 -5.99 -12.79 -9.36
C LEU A 89 -6.86 -13.55 -10.37
N LYS A 90 -6.88 -13.20 -11.66
CA LYS A 90 -7.53 -14.02 -12.69
C LYS A 90 -6.57 -15.03 -13.32
N GLU A 91 -5.28 -14.72 -13.34
CA GLU A 91 -4.21 -15.56 -13.87
C GLU A 91 -3.72 -16.63 -12.88
N LEU A 92 -4.04 -16.46 -11.59
CA LEU A 92 -3.65 -17.31 -10.46
C LEU A 92 -4.58 -18.51 -10.26
#